data_AF-A0A974STY2-F1
#
_entry.id   AF-A0A974STY2-F1
#
_cell.length_a   1.000
_cell.length_b   1.000
_cell.length_c   1.000
_cell.angle_alpha   90.00
_cell.angle_beta   90.00
_cell.angle_gamma   90.00
#
_symmetry.space_group_name_H-M   'P 1'
#
loop_
_entity.id
_entity.type
_entity.pdbx_description
1 polymer ?
#
loop_
_entity_poly.entity_id
_entity_poly.type
_entity_poly.pdbx_seq_one_letter_code
_entity_poly.pdbx_strand_id
1 'polypeptide(L)'
;MDFWFTAFVFAVAILVAVGGSLLLVGYVGTLPASFAFGWQRWVPTLALPVIGPLWFSATHWQDFSRPGKQLIAGVVLIVAAVALLYGFGPHFVDRLAAGVK
;
A
#
# COMPACT_ATOMS: atom_id res chain seq x y z
N MET A 1 -12.42 4.89 -25.57
CA MET A 1 -12.20 4.00 -24.40
C MET A 1 -13.55 3.60 -23.86
N ASP A 2 -13.77 2.32 -23.56
CA ASP A 2 -15.00 1.85 -22.95
C ASP A 2 -15.10 2.31 -21.49
N PHE A 3 -16.32 2.66 -21.05
CA PHE A 3 -16.58 3.15 -19.70
C PHE A 3 -16.08 2.18 -18.61
N TRP A 4 -16.20 0.86 -18.86
CA TRP A 4 -15.76 -0.18 -17.94
C TRP A 4 -14.25 -0.21 -17.75
N PHE A 5 -13.48 -0.07 -18.84
CA PHE A 5 -12.03 0.08 -18.77
C PHE A 5 -11.62 1.34 -17.99
N THR A 6 -12.26 2.48 -18.27
CA THR A 6 -11.98 3.73 -17.53
C THR A 6 -12.27 3.58 -16.04
N ALA A 7 -13.41 3.00 -15.67
CA ALA A 7 -13.78 2.76 -14.28
C ALA A 7 -12.79 1.80 -13.59
N PHE A 8 -12.36 0.74 -14.28
CA PHE A 8 -11.35 -0.20 -13.79
C PHE A 8 -10.01 0.48 -13.53
N VAL A 9 -9.46 1.19 -14.52
CA VAL A 9 -8.18 1.91 -14.36
C VAL A 9 -8.28 2.96 -13.27
N PHE A 10 -9.39 3.69 -13.19
CA PHE A 10 -9.61 4.69 -12.15
C PHE A 10 -9.67 4.07 -10.75
N ALA A 11 -10.36 2.93 -10.60
CA ALA A 11 -10.42 2.19 -9.33
C ALA A 11 -9.03 1.70 -8.90
N VAL A 12 -8.24 1.12 -9.81
CA VAL A 12 -6.86 0.74 -9.50
C VAL A 12 -6.03 1.96 -9.10
N ALA A 13 -6.12 3.04 -9.87
CA ALA A 13 -5.35 4.25 -9.63
C ALA A 13 -5.65 4.88 -8.26
N ILE A 14 -6.93 4.97 -7.87
CA ILE A 14 -7.29 5.55 -6.57
C ILE A 14 -6.88 4.64 -5.41
N LEU A 15 -6.99 3.31 -5.56
CA LEU A 15 -6.52 2.37 -4.54
C LEU A 15 -5.00 2.49 -4.35
N VAL A 16 -4.23 2.58 -5.43
CA VAL A 16 -2.77 2.75 -5.38
C VAL A 16 -2.40 4.12 -4.81
N ALA A 17 -3.06 5.19 -5.25
CA ALA A 17 -2.76 6.55 -4.79
C ALA A 17 -3.04 6.73 -3.30
N VAL A 18 -4.22 6.31 -2.84
CA VAL A 18 -4.61 6.40 -1.43
C VAL A 18 -3.79 5.41 -0.59
N GLY A 19 -3.66 4.16 -1.03
CA GLY A 19 -2.90 3.13 -0.34
C GLY A 19 -1.42 3.51 -0.17
N GLY A 20 -0.78 3.93 -1.27
CA GLY A 20 0.60 4.41 -1.27
C GLY A 20 0.80 5.62 -0.37
N SER A 21 -0.14 6.59 -0.40
CA SER A 21 -0.09 7.76 0.49
C SER A 21 -0.18 7.36 1.97
N LEU A 22 -1.07 6.43 2.32
CA LEU A 22 -1.20 5.95 3.70
C LEU A 22 0.04 5.18 4.16
N LEU A 23 0.64 4.36 3.29
CA LEU A 23 1.91 3.70 3.58
C LEU A 23 3.03 4.70 3.85
N LEU A 24 3.14 5.73 3.01
CA LEU A 24 4.18 6.75 3.12
C LEU A 24 4.00 7.60 4.38
N VAL A 25 2.79 8.05 4.69
CA VAL A 25 2.49 8.80 5.91
C VAL A 25 2.74 7.93 7.16
N GLY A 26 2.29 6.67 7.15
CA GLY A 26 2.53 5.73 8.23
C GLY A 26 4.02 5.44 8.45
N TYR A 27 4.79 5.33 7.36
CA TYR A 27 6.24 5.16 7.40
C TYR A 27 6.94 6.36 8.03
N VAL A 28 6.61 7.57 7.58
CA VAL A 28 7.17 8.82 8.13
C VAL A 28 6.75 9.00 9.59
N GLY A 29 5.59 8.50 10.00
CA GLY A 29 5.15 8.51 11.39
C GLY A 29 5.88 7.51 12.32
N THR A 30 6.59 6.52 11.77
CA THR A 30 7.17 5.40 12.55
C THR A 30 8.68 5.34 12.46
N LEU A 31 9.27 5.57 11.29
CA LEU A 31 10.71 5.49 11.09
C LEU A 31 11.48 6.46 12.00
N PRO A 32 11.17 7.78 12.05
CA PRO A 32 11.88 8.70 12.91
C PRO A 32 11.73 8.34 14.39
N ALA A 33 10.54 7.88 14.78
CA ALA A 33 10.27 7.47 16.15
C ALA A 33 11.08 6.23 16.54
N SER A 34 11.29 5.28 15.63
CA SER A 34 12.04 4.05 15.90
C SER A 34 13.50 4.30 16.31
N PHE A 35 14.10 5.43 15.91
CA PHE A 35 15.45 5.81 16.31
C PHE A 35 15.58 6.03 17.82
N ALA A 36 14.49 6.44 18.50
CA ALA A 36 14.48 6.61 19.96
C ALA A 36 14.50 5.28 20.73
N PHE A 37 14.25 4.14 20.06
CA PHE A 37 14.15 2.82 20.69
C PHE A 37 15.36 1.90 20.43
N GLY A 38 16.46 2.46 19.90
CA GLY A 38 17.71 1.72 19.67
C GLY A 38 17.76 0.93 18.36
N TRP A 39 18.94 0.38 18.07
CA TRP A 39 19.25 -0.23 16.77
C TRP A 39 18.41 -1.46 16.43
N GLN A 40 17.99 -2.22 17.44
CA GLN A 40 17.12 -3.38 17.24
C GLN A 40 15.73 -3.00 16.71
N ARG A 41 15.33 -1.72 16.78
CA ARG A 41 14.03 -1.24 16.30
C ARG A 41 14.15 -0.47 15.00
N TRP A 42 15.10 0.45 14.89
CA TRP A 42 15.21 1.26 13.68
C TRP A 42 15.80 0.49 12.50
N VAL A 43 16.71 -0.47 12.73
CA VAL A 43 17.29 -1.27 11.63
C VAL A 43 16.22 -2.09 10.90
N PRO A 44 15.36 -2.88 11.58
CA PRO A 44 14.27 -3.57 10.89
C PRO A 44 13.27 -2.61 10.21
N THR A 45 12.98 -1.48 10.86
CA THR A 45 12.05 -0.45 10.33
C THR A 45 12.56 0.17 9.04
N LEU A 46 13.87 0.36 8.92
CA LEU A 46 14.52 0.87 7.71
C LEU A 46 14.69 -0.22 6.64
N ALA A 47 15.15 -1.41 7.04
CA ALA A 47 15.48 -2.50 6.11
C ALA A 47 14.23 -3.12 5.44
N LEU A 48 13.10 -3.14 6.15
CA LEU A 48 11.84 -3.68 5.66
C LEU A 48 10.77 -2.56 5.63
N PRO A 49 10.64 -1.80 4.53
CA PRO A 49 9.91 -0.53 4.50
C PRO A 49 8.39 -0.65 4.73
N VAL A 50 7.83 -1.87 4.73
CA VAL A 50 6.42 -2.12 5.08
C VAL A 50 6.34 -2.94 6.36
N ILE A 51 7.05 -4.06 6.43
CA ILE A 51 6.96 -5.02 7.55
C ILE A 51 7.56 -4.44 8.83
N GLY A 52 8.71 -3.77 8.74
CA GLY A 52 9.39 -3.19 9.90
C GLY A 52 8.55 -2.13 10.64
N PRO A 53 8.04 -1.10 9.94
CA PRO A 53 7.11 -0.11 10.48
C PRO A 53 5.84 -0.71 11.10
N LEU A 54 5.27 -1.74 10.46
CA LEU A 54 4.10 -2.45 10.99
C LEU A 54 4.43 -3.15 12.31
N TRP A 55 5.55 -3.88 12.36
CA TRP A 55 6.01 -4.55 13.57
C TRP A 55 6.35 -3.55 14.69
N PHE A 56 7.02 -2.44 14.36
CA PHE A 56 7.35 -1.38 15.30
C PHE A 56 6.07 -0.78 15.92
N SER A 57 5.10 -0.43 15.08
CA SER A 57 3.82 0.13 15.50
C SER A 57 3.01 -0.86 16.34
N ALA A 58 3.02 -2.15 15.97
CA ALA A 58 2.34 -3.20 16.71
C ALA A 58 2.96 -3.42 18.10
N THR A 59 4.29 -3.31 18.22
CA THR A 59 4.97 -3.43 19.52
C THR A 59 4.66 -2.24 20.44
N HIS A 60 4.51 -1.04 19.88
CA HIS A 60 4.29 0.20 20.64
C HIS A 60 2.90 0.81 20.34
N TRP A 61 1.86 -0.03 20.31
CA TRP A 61 0.55 0.35 19.80
C TRP A 61 -0.10 1.50 20.58
N GLN A 62 0.14 1.61 21.88
CA GLN A 62 -0.42 2.69 22.70
C GLN A 62 -0.01 4.08 22.17
N ASP A 63 1.24 4.21 21.74
CA ASP A 63 1.81 5.47 21.23
C ASP A 63 1.68 5.60 19.71
N PHE A 64 1.69 4.49 18.97
CA PHE A 64 1.78 4.46 17.50
C PHE A 64 0.58 3.82 16.78
N SER A 65 -0.59 3.74 17.44
CA SER A 65 -1.80 3.17 16.83
C SER A 65 -2.27 3.90 15.56
N ARG A 66 -2.10 5.23 15.49
CA ARG A 66 -2.50 6.02 14.31
C ARG A 66 -1.66 5.68 13.07
N PRO A 67 -0.31 5.79 13.08
CA PRO A 67 0.49 5.38 11.94
C PRO A 67 0.39 3.87 11.67
N GLY A 68 0.24 3.04 12.70
CA GLY A 68 -0.04 1.61 12.53
C GLY A 68 -1.31 1.33 11.72
N LYS A 69 -2.43 2.02 12.02
CA LYS A 69 -3.67 1.91 11.23
C LYS A 69 -3.50 2.42 9.80
N GLN A 70 -2.73 3.48 9.58
CA GLN A 70 -2.43 3.99 8.23
C GLN A 70 -1.65 2.95 7.42
N LEU A 71 -0.62 2.32 8.01
CA LEU A 71 0.13 1.25 7.36
C LEU A 71 -0.77 0.06 7.01
N ILE A 72 -1.59 -0.41 7.95
CA ILE A 72 -2.51 -1.54 7.72
C ILE A 72 -3.50 -1.20 6.59
N ALA A 73 -4.17 -0.05 6.67
CA ALA A 73 -5.11 0.38 5.63
C ALA A 73 -4.42 0.53 4.26
N GLY A 74 -3.21 1.11 4.24
CA GLY A 74 -2.40 1.23 3.04
C GLY A 74 -2.08 -0.12 2.40
N VAL A 75 -1.64 -1.10 3.20
CA VAL A 75 -1.39 -2.47 2.71
C VAL A 75 -2.66 -3.10 2.13
N VAL A 76 -3.79 -3.00 2.84
CA VAL A 76 -5.06 -3.56 2.35
C VAL A 76 -5.46 -2.96 1.00
N LEU A 77 -5.33 -1.65 0.82
CA LEU A 77 -5.67 -0.98 -0.44
C LEU A 77 -4.73 -1.40 -1.58
N ILE A 78 -3.43 -1.55 -1.32
CA ILE A 78 -2.47 -2.03 -2.33
C ILE A 78 -2.75 -3.49 -2.70
N VAL A 79 -3.03 -4.35 -1.73
CA VAL A 79 -3.40 -5.75 -2.00
C VAL A 79 -4.68 -5.81 -2.81
N ALA A 80 -5.68 -4.98 -2.50
CA ALA A 80 -6.91 -4.88 -3.27
C ALA A 80 -6.65 -4.40 -4.72
N ALA A 81 -5.77 -3.41 -4.91
CA ALA A 81 -5.39 -2.94 -6.24
C ALA A 81 -4.71 -4.05 -7.07
N VAL A 82 -3.78 -4.78 -6.45
CA VAL A 82 -3.10 -5.93 -7.07
C VAL A 82 -4.11 -7.02 -7.42
N ALA A 83 -4.99 -7.39 -6.49
CA ALA A 83 -6.02 -8.39 -6.74
C ALA A 83 -6.94 -7.99 -7.90
N LEU A 84 -7.33 -6.70 -7.96
CA LEU A 84 -8.16 -6.17 -9.05
C LEU A 84 -7.41 -6.21 -10.39
N LEU A 85 -6.14 -5.80 -10.41
CA LEU A 85 -5.27 -5.84 -11.59
C LEU A 85 -5.08 -7.27 -12.12
N TYR A 86 -4.75 -8.22 -11.27
CA TYR A 86 -4.55 -9.61 -11.69
C TYR A 86 -5.86 -10.32 -12.02
N GLY A 87 -6.96 -9.99 -11.35
CA GLY A 87 -8.27 -10.61 -11.58
C GLY A 87 -8.95 -10.14 -12.87
N PHE A 88 -8.88 -8.84 -13.18
CA PHE A 88 -9.62 -8.24 -14.30
C PHE A 88 -8.73 -7.62 -15.39
N GLY A 89 -7.44 -7.40 -15.12
CA GLY A 89 -6.50 -6.87 -16.10
C GLY A 89 -6.39 -7.69 -17.38
N PRO A 90 -6.24 -9.04 -17.32
CA PRO A 90 -6.16 -9.88 -18.52
C PRO A 90 -7.37 -9.69 -19.46
N HIS A 91 -8.58 -9.61 -18.89
CA HIS A 91 -9.82 -9.43 -19.64
C HIS A 91 -9.84 -8.14 -20.47
N PHE A 92 -9.28 -7.05 -19.94
CA PHE A 92 -9.16 -5.79 -20.68
C PHE A 92 -8.02 -5.81 -21.69
N VAL A 93 -6.89 -6.47 -21.38
CA VAL A 93 -5.77 -6.63 -22.32
C VAL A 93 -6.20 -7.41 -23.56
N ASP A 94 -6.94 -8.50 -23.39
CA ASP A 94 -7.43 -9.32 -24.51
C ASP A 94 -8.37 -8.55 -25.42
N ARG A 95 -9.24 -7.70 -24.85
CA ARG A 95 -10.16 -6.83 -25.62
C ARG A 95 -9.42 -5.73 -26.37
N LEU A 96 -8.40 -5.14 -25.77
CA LEU A 96 -7.57 -4.14 -26.43
C LEU A 96 -6.78 -4.77 -27.58
N ALA A 97 -6.23 -5.98 -27.39
CA ALA A 97 -5.51 -6.71 -28.43
C ALA A 97 -6.42 -7.17 -29.59
N ALA A 98 -7.66 -7.55 -29.31
CA ALA A 98 -8.64 -7.95 -30.32
C ALA A 98 -9.10 -6.80 -31.22
N GLY A 99 -9.12 -5.56 -30.72
CA GLY A 99 -9.49 -4.37 -31.50
C GLY A 99 -8.39 -3.82 -32.43
N VAL A 100 -7.20 -4.44 -32.46
CA VAL A 100 -6.04 -4.01 -33.28
C VAL A 100 -5.91 -4.86 -34.57
N LYS A 101 -6.81 -5.82 -34.81
CA LYS A 101 -6.91 -6.56 -36.08
C LYS A 101 -8.00 -5.95 -36.96
#